data_AF-A0A3D2UZF6-F1
#
_entry.id   AF-A0A3D2UZF6-F1
#
_cell.length_a   1.000
_cell.length_b   1.000
_cell.length_c   1.000
_cell.angle_alpha   90.00
_cell.angle_beta   90.00
_cell.angle_gamma   90.00
#
_symmetry.space_group_name_H-M   'P 1'
#
loop_
_entity.id
_entity.type
_entity.pdbx_description
1 polymer ?
#
loop_
_entity_poly.entity_id
_entity_poly.type
_entity_poly.pdbx_seq_one_letter_code
_entity_poly.pdbx_strand_id
1 'polypeptide(L)'
;YVSEQKRFYPKRELAASVLGFVGMDNQGLAGIEYTYQSKLKGITVRRVMERDARGRNIQSLEGLHNSRPRSYDLVLTLDEVIQFTTEYHLKKQVERFKADSGMAVVMNPHTGEIYAMANVPQFNPNHYGAFSSQVWKNNIIASSYEPGSIFKPIVAAAALDRGLARPQD
;
A
#
# COMPACT_ATOMS: atom_id res chain seq x y z
N TYR A 1 -19.40 2.73 -26.55
CA TYR A 1 -18.77 2.49 -25.23
C TYR A 1 -17.43 1.82 -25.43
N VAL A 2 -16.37 2.36 -24.84
CA VAL A 2 -15.05 1.71 -24.79
C VAL A 2 -14.98 0.97 -23.46
N SER A 3 -14.55 -0.29 -23.47
CA SER A 3 -14.34 -1.05 -22.25
C SER A 3 -13.06 -0.55 -21.57
N GLU A 4 -13.18 -0.09 -20.33
CA GLU A 4 -12.06 0.32 -19.49
C GLU A 4 -11.94 -0.64 -18.31
N GLN A 5 -10.70 -0.92 -17.91
CA GLN A 5 -10.44 -1.71 -16.71
C GLN A 5 -10.52 -0.77 -15.50
N LYS A 6 -11.14 -1.24 -14.42
CA LYS A 6 -11.20 -0.51 -13.15
C LYS A 6 -10.58 -1.38 -12.06
N ARG A 7 -9.66 -0.82 -11.28
CA ARG A 7 -9.08 -1.49 -10.12
C ARG A 7 -10.11 -1.69 -9.03
N PHE A 8 -10.08 -2.86 -8.39
CA PHE A 8 -11.00 -3.23 -7.33
C PHE A 8 -10.25 -3.88 -6.18
N TYR A 9 -10.59 -3.49 -4.94
CA TYR A 9 -9.99 -3.98 -3.70
C TYR A 9 -11.02 -4.82 -2.93
N PRO A 10 -11.00 -6.16 -3.05
CA PRO A 10 -12.06 -7.02 -2.51
C PRO A 10 -12.20 -6.95 -0.99
N LYS A 11 -11.08 -6.72 -0.29
CA LYS A 11 -11.02 -6.66 1.18
C LYS A 11 -11.22 -5.25 1.75
N ARG A 12 -11.65 -4.30 0.89
CA ARG A 12 -12.01 -2.93 1.28
C ARG A 12 -10.88 -2.26 2.07
N GLU A 13 -11.11 -1.94 3.34
CA GLU A 13 -10.18 -1.18 4.18
C GLU A 13 -8.92 -1.97 4.59
N LEU A 14 -8.95 -3.30 4.50
CA LEU A 14 -7.84 -4.17 4.88
C LEU A 14 -6.57 -3.85 4.06
N ALA A 15 -5.48 -3.55 4.77
CA ALA A 15 -4.19 -3.16 4.19
C ALA A 15 -4.23 -1.93 3.26
N ALA A 16 -5.28 -1.10 3.30
CA ALA A 16 -5.48 -0.01 2.34
C ALA A 16 -4.30 0.98 2.29
N SER A 17 -3.70 1.31 3.43
CA SER A 17 -2.52 2.19 3.51
C SER A 17 -1.24 1.58 2.93
N VAL A 18 -1.15 0.24 2.87
CA VAL A 18 -0.01 -0.48 2.26
C VAL A 18 -0.24 -0.62 0.77
N LEU A 19 -1.40 -1.13 0.37
CA LEU A 19 -1.76 -1.31 -1.02
C LEU A 19 -1.79 0.03 -1.76
N GLY A 20 -2.38 1.05 -1.15
CA GLY A 20 -2.68 2.31 -1.79
C GLY A 20 -3.91 2.20 -2.68
N PHE A 21 -3.96 3.04 -3.71
CA PHE A 21 -5.06 3.07 -4.67
C PHE A 21 -4.58 3.62 -6.02
N VAL A 22 -5.40 3.43 -7.06
CA VAL A 22 -5.20 4.03 -8.38
C VAL A 22 -6.22 5.13 -8.65
N GLY A 23 -5.85 6.08 -9.50
CA GLY A 23 -6.74 7.12 -10.02
C GLY A 23 -7.64 6.63 -11.16
N MET A 24 -8.40 7.56 -11.74
CA MET A 24 -9.35 7.27 -12.83
C MET A 24 -8.67 6.71 -14.09
N ASP A 25 -7.40 7.05 -14.32
CA ASP A 25 -6.61 6.58 -15.48
C ASP A 25 -5.76 5.34 -15.15
N ASN A 26 -6.11 4.60 -14.08
CA ASN A 26 -5.34 3.48 -13.54
C ASN A 26 -3.86 3.83 -13.26
N GLN A 27 -3.60 5.08 -12.89
CA GLN A 27 -2.31 5.49 -12.33
C GLN A 27 -2.30 5.20 -10.84
N GLY A 28 -1.35 4.41 -10.34
CA GLY A 28 -1.09 4.29 -8.91
C GLY A 28 -0.83 5.67 -8.31
N LEU A 29 -1.50 5.99 -7.21
CA LEU A 29 -1.41 7.28 -6.52
C LEU A 29 -0.82 7.17 -5.11
N ALA A 30 -0.84 5.96 -4.52
CA ALA A 30 -0.30 5.70 -3.21
C ALA A 30 0.21 4.26 -3.08
N GLY A 31 0.97 4.00 -2.02
CA GLY A 31 1.36 2.66 -1.58
C GLY A 31 2.08 1.83 -2.64
N ILE A 32 1.78 0.54 -2.65
CA ILE A 32 2.32 -0.45 -3.59
C ILE A 32 1.88 -0.16 -5.02
N GLU A 33 0.65 0.31 -5.24
CA GLU A 33 0.16 0.68 -6.57
C GLU A 33 1.06 1.75 -7.22
N TYR A 34 1.41 2.80 -6.47
CA TYR A 34 2.33 3.83 -6.95
C TYR A 34 3.75 3.28 -7.11
N THR A 35 4.27 2.58 -6.11
CA THR A 35 5.66 2.11 -6.06
C THR A 35 5.96 1.14 -7.21
N TYR A 36 5.02 0.24 -7.53
CA TYR A 36 5.18 -0.77 -8.56
C TYR A 36 4.39 -0.49 -9.83
N GLN A 37 3.94 0.75 -10.04
CA GLN A 37 3.13 1.16 -11.19
C GLN A 37 3.74 0.70 -12.52
N SER A 38 5.05 0.83 -12.71
CA SER A 38 5.75 0.44 -13.95
C SER A 38 5.69 -1.07 -14.23
N LYS A 39 5.56 -1.90 -13.19
CA LYS A 39 5.44 -3.36 -13.30
C LYS A 39 3.97 -3.81 -13.39
N LEU A 40 3.05 -3.06 -12.78
CA LEU A 40 1.63 -3.38 -12.68
C LEU A 40 0.77 -2.86 -13.85
N LYS A 41 1.06 -1.66 -14.40
CA LYS A 41 0.19 -1.00 -15.40
C LYS A 41 0.14 -1.70 -16.76
N GLY A 42 1.13 -2.54 -17.09
CA GLY A 42 1.33 -3.02 -18.47
C GLY A 42 1.55 -1.87 -19.46
N ILE A 43 1.39 -2.11 -20.77
CA ILE A 43 1.41 -1.02 -21.78
C ILE A 43 0.00 -0.52 -22.10
N THR A 44 -0.09 0.77 -22.35
CA THR A 44 -1.26 1.38 -22.99
C THR A 44 -1.23 1.10 -24.50
N VAL A 45 -2.20 0.34 -25.01
CA VAL A 45 -2.35 0.10 -26.44
C VAL A 45 -3.16 1.25 -27.05
N ARG A 46 -2.56 2.03 -27.94
CA ARG A 46 -3.22 3.16 -28.61
C ARG A 46 -3.98 2.69 -29.84
N ARG A 47 -5.26 2.35 -29.73
CA ARG A 47 -6.11 2.03 -30.90
C ARG A 47 -6.51 3.30 -31.66
N VAL A 48 -6.06 3.43 -32.91
CA VAL A 48 -6.56 4.45 -33.83
C VAL A 48 -7.94 4.00 -34.34
N MET A 49 -8.95 4.86 -34.22
CA MET A 49 -10.30 4.60 -34.72
C MET A 49 -10.71 5.75 -35.63
N GLU A 50 -11.19 5.46 -36.83
CA GLU A 50 -11.84 6.45 -37.67
C GLU A 50 -13.28 6.66 -37.19
N ARG A 51 -13.70 7.92 -37.13
CA ARG A 51 -15.07 8.29 -36.75
C ARG A 51 -15.67 9.15 -37.85
N ASP A 52 -16.94 8.90 -38.17
CA ASP A 52 -17.69 9.77 -39.08
C ASP A 52 -18.03 11.11 -38.41
N ALA A 53 -18.55 12.07 -39.18
CA ALA A 53 -18.96 13.39 -38.69
C ALA A 53 -20.06 13.34 -37.60
N ARG A 54 -20.70 12.18 -37.39
CA ARG A 54 -21.71 11.92 -36.35
C ARG A 54 -21.13 11.12 -35.17
N GLY A 55 -19.82 10.87 -35.14
CA GLY A 55 -19.11 10.18 -34.06
C GLY A 55 -19.23 8.65 -34.09
N ARG A 56 -19.78 8.05 -35.16
CA ARG A 56 -19.88 6.60 -35.32
C ARG A 56 -18.55 6.04 -35.82
N ASN A 57 -18.12 4.93 -35.24
CA ASN A 57 -16.86 4.29 -35.62
C ASN A 57 -16.99 3.72 -37.05
N ILE A 58 -16.09 4.14 -37.94
CA ILE A 58 -15.87 3.55 -39.25
C ILE A 58 -14.77 2.50 -39.08
N GLN A 59 -14.92 1.35 -39.72
CA GLN A 59 -14.12 0.12 -39.58
C GLN A 59 -12.68 0.32 -39.05
N SER A 60 -12.35 -0.36 -37.95
CA SER A 60 -11.01 -0.28 -37.33
C SER A 60 -9.95 -0.83 -38.29
N LEU A 61 -8.99 0.01 -38.69
CA LEU A 61 -7.76 -0.46 -39.32
C LEU A 61 -7.06 -1.46 -38.38
N GLU A 62 -6.98 -2.73 -38.77
CA GLU A 62 -6.16 -3.75 -38.12
C GLU A 62 -4.69 -3.37 -38.31
N GLY A 63 -4.12 -2.67 -37.34
CA GLY A 63 -2.76 -2.19 -37.48
C GLY A 63 -2.12 -1.81 -36.18
N LEU A 64 -2.11 -2.69 -35.17
CA LEU A 64 -1.24 -2.51 -34.01
C LEU A 64 -0.59 -3.82 -33.58
N HIS A 65 0.74 -3.77 -33.65
CA HIS A 65 1.73 -4.72 -33.18
C HIS A 65 1.32 -5.44 -31.89
N ASN A 66 1.26 -6.77 -31.98
CA ASN A 66 1.16 -7.70 -30.86
C ASN A 66 2.49 -7.77 -30.08
N SER A 67 2.90 -6.69 -29.44
CA SER A 67 3.81 -6.82 -28.30
C SER A 67 2.93 -6.92 -27.06
N ARG A 68 2.49 -8.13 -26.69
CA ARG A 68 1.90 -8.39 -25.36
C ARG A 68 3.02 -8.15 -24.34
N PRO A 69 3.03 -7.05 -23.58
CA PRO A 69 4.01 -6.91 -22.53
C PRO A 69 3.55 -7.69 -21.31
N ARG A 70 4.52 -8.19 -20.56
CA ARG A 70 4.30 -8.81 -19.26
C ARG A 70 3.76 -7.75 -18.30
N SER A 71 2.47 -7.81 -18.00
CA SER A 71 1.98 -7.40 -16.68
C SER A 71 2.51 -8.43 -15.68
N TYR A 72 3.01 -7.96 -14.55
CA TYR A 72 3.47 -8.84 -13.48
C TYR A 72 2.44 -8.90 -12.38
N ASP A 73 2.23 -10.10 -11.85
CA ASP A 73 1.55 -10.26 -10.58
C ASP A 73 2.55 -9.98 -9.45
N LEU A 74 2.06 -9.33 -8.40
CA LEU A 74 2.84 -9.04 -7.21
C LEU A 74 2.25 -9.82 -6.04
N VAL A 75 3.05 -10.73 -5.49
CA VAL A 75 2.72 -11.45 -4.24
C VAL A 75 3.37 -10.69 -3.09
N LEU A 76 2.57 -10.31 -2.11
CA LEU A 76 3.05 -9.58 -0.93
C LEU A 76 3.51 -10.56 0.15
N THR A 77 4.35 -10.05 1.05
CA THR A 77 4.71 -10.74 2.29
C THR A 77 3.61 -10.65 3.34
N LEU A 78 2.62 -9.77 3.16
CA LEU A 78 1.51 -9.61 4.09
C LEU A 78 0.72 -10.92 4.19
N ASP A 79 0.52 -11.38 5.40
CA ASP A 79 -0.40 -12.47 5.69
C ASP A 79 -1.78 -11.88 6.00
N GLU A 80 -2.82 -12.33 5.29
CA GLU A 80 -4.18 -11.77 5.42
C GLU A 80 -4.72 -11.88 6.85
N VAL A 81 -4.47 -13.01 7.53
CA VAL A 81 -4.98 -13.29 8.87
C VAL A 81 -4.25 -12.43 9.90
N ILE A 82 -2.92 -12.33 9.78
CA ILE A 82 -2.10 -11.50 10.67
C ILE A 82 -2.45 -10.02 10.46
N GLN A 83 -2.59 -9.56 9.21
CA GLN A 83 -2.99 -8.19 8.89
C GLN A 83 -4.36 -7.85 9.50
N PHE A 84 -5.38 -8.68 9.26
CA PHE A 84 -6.73 -8.45 9.78
C PHE A 84 -6.74 -8.39 11.31
N THR A 85 -6.11 -9.37 11.95
CA THR A 85 -6.01 -9.45 13.41
C THR A 85 -5.33 -8.20 13.98
N THR A 86 -4.23 -7.77 13.35
CA THR A 86 -3.46 -6.59 13.77
C THR A 86 -4.30 -5.32 13.66
N GLU A 87 -4.97 -5.09 12.52
CA GLU A 87 -5.83 -3.93 12.30
C GLU A 87 -7.03 -3.92 13.27
N TYR A 88 -7.68 -5.06 13.47
CA TYR A 88 -8.83 -5.20 14.37
C TYR A 88 -8.46 -4.80 15.81
N HIS A 89 -7.38 -5.35 16.34
CA HIS A 89 -6.96 -5.06 17.71
C HIS A 89 -6.43 -3.64 17.86
N LEU A 90 -5.67 -3.13 16.88
CA LEU A 90 -5.18 -1.75 16.88
C LEU A 90 -6.35 -0.76 16.93
N LYS A 91 -7.34 -0.93 16.03
CA LYS A 91 -8.54 -0.09 16.00
C LYS A 91 -9.28 -0.12 17.34
N LYS A 92 -9.46 -1.30 17.92
CA LYS A 92 -10.11 -1.44 19.24
C LYS A 92 -9.36 -0.68 20.34
N GLN A 93 -8.02 -0.67 20.34
CA GLN A 93 -7.27 0.11 21.34
C GLN A 93 -7.37 1.61 21.09
N VAL A 94 -7.26 2.07 19.83
CA VAL A 94 -7.40 3.48 19.48
C VAL A 94 -8.77 4.01 19.92
N GLU A 95 -9.84 3.27 19.64
CA GLU A 95 -11.20 3.62 20.08
C GLU A 95 -11.34 3.62 21.61
N ARG A 96 -10.84 2.56 22.28
CA ARG A 96 -10.91 2.42 23.74
C ARG A 96 -10.24 3.60 24.46
N PHE A 97 -9.05 3.98 23.99
CA PHE A 97 -8.26 5.05 24.60
C PHE A 97 -8.54 6.44 24.02
N LYS A 98 -9.45 6.54 23.04
CA LYS A 98 -9.76 7.79 22.32
C LYS A 98 -8.49 8.46 21.77
N ALA A 99 -7.58 7.65 21.23
CA ALA A 99 -6.35 8.15 20.63
C ALA A 99 -6.64 8.74 19.23
N ASP A 100 -5.82 9.71 18.79
CA ASP A 100 -5.99 10.34 17.48
C ASP A 100 -5.63 9.39 16.31
N SER A 101 -4.66 8.51 16.53
CA SER A 101 -4.19 7.53 15.54
C SER A 101 -3.49 6.35 16.22
N GLY A 102 -3.21 5.31 15.44
CA GLY A 102 -2.45 4.15 15.89
C GLY A 102 -1.70 3.48 14.74
N MET A 103 -0.58 2.84 15.07
CA MET A 103 0.27 2.13 14.12
C MET A 103 0.72 0.79 14.73
N ALA A 104 0.80 -0.26 13.92
CA ALA A 104 1.38 -1.54 14.32
C ALA A 104 2.05 -2.25 13.14
N VAL A 105 3.20 -2.85 13.39
CA VAL A 105 3.95 -3.66 12.42
C VAL A 105 4.22 -5.04 13.01
N VAL A 106 4.02 -6.09 12.21
CA VAL A 106 4.44 -7.45 12.53
C VAL A 106 5.44 -7.90 11.48
N MET A 107 6.63 -8.29 11.92
CA MET A 107 7.73 -8.67 11.02
C MET A 107 8.39 -9.97 11.45
N ASN A 108 8.93 -10.69 10.48
CA ASN A 108 9.88 -11.76 10.73
C ASN A 108 11.28 -11.16 10.93
N PRO A 109 11.91 -11.29 12.12
CA PRO A 109 13.20 -10.67 12.39
C PRO A 109 14.37 -11.34 11.64
N HIS A 110 14.20 -12.57 11.14
CA HIS A 110 15.24 -13.30 10.42
C HIS A 110 15.27 -12.93 8.94
N THR A 111 14.11 -12.71 8.32
CA THR A 111 13.99 -12.42 6.88
C THR A 111 13.73 -10.94 6.57
N GLY A 112 13.24 -10.18 7.56
CA GLY A 112 12.78 -8.81 7.37
C GLY A 112 11.40 -8.70 6.71
N GLU A 113 10.76 -9.83 6.39
CA GLU A 113 9.42 -9.83 5.79
C GLU A 113 8.39 -9.20 6.73
N ILE A 114 7.54 -8.35 6.16
CA ILE A 114 6.45 -7.72 6.90
C ILE A 114 5.18 -8.54 6.70
N TYR A 115 4.67 -9.13 7.78
CA TYR A 115 3.43 -9.91 7.78
C TYR A 115 2.21 -9.03 8.02
N ALA A 116 2.36 -7.93 8.76
CA ALA A 116 1.32 -6.93 8.89
C ALA A 116 1.87 -5.52 9.03
N MET A 117 1.15 -4.54 8.48
CA MET A 117 1.41 -3.11 8.62
C MET A 117 0.06 -2.38 8.70
N ALA A 118 -0.37 -2.09 9.92
CA ALA A 118 -1.69 -1.57 10.25
C ALA A 118 -1.61 -0.10 10.66
N ASN A 119 -2.50 0.73 10.09
CA ASN A 119 -2.66 2.14 10.42
C ASN A 119 -4.11 2.42 10.77
N VAL A 120 -4.35 3.27 11.78
CA VAL A 120 -5.67 3.81 12.14
C VAL A 120 -5.53 5.34 12.20
N PRO A 121 -6.43 6.13 11.57
CA PRO A 121 -7.64 5.73 10.86
C PRO A 121 -7.40 4.99 9.54
N GLN A 122 -8.39 4.19 9.13
CA GLN A 122 -8.40 3.44 7.86
C GLN A 122 -9.29 4.12 6.83
N PHE A 123 -9.08 3.82 5.55
CA PHE A 123 -9.95 4.26 4.44
C PHE A 123 -10.28 3.10 3.50
N ASN A 124 -11.35 3.25 2.74
CA ASN A 124 -11.69 2.31 1.67
C ASN A 124 -11.07 2.75 0.34
N PRO A 125 -10.12 2.01 -0.25
CA PRO A 125 -9.46 2.40 -1.48
C PRO A 125 -10.40 2.33 -2.71
N ASN A 126 -11.52 1.60 -2.63
CA ASN A 126 -12.55 1.67 -3.68
C ASN A 126 -13.31 3.02 -3.70
N HIS A 127 -13.26 3.78 -2.59
CA HIS A 127 -13.89 5.09 -2.41
C HIS A 127 -12.92 6.10 -1.78
N TYR A 128 -11.67 6.10 -2.22
CA TYR A 128 -10.60 6.90 -1.60
C TYR A 128 -10.91 8.41 -1.57
N GLY A 129 -11.64 8.94 -2.55
CA GLY A 129 -12.01 10.35 -2.65
C GLY A 129 -12.95 10.85 -1.54
N ALA A 130 -13.55 9.96 -0.75
CA ALA A 130 -14.36 10.32 0.42
C ALA A 130 -13.50 10.61 1.67
N PHE A 131 -12.19 10.38 1.61
CA PHE A 131 -11.27 10.51 2.74
C PHE A 131 -10.22 11.59 2.44
N SER A 132 -9.69 12.23 3.48
CA SER A 132 -8.62 13.22 3.31
C SER A 132 -7.27 12.55 3.03
N SER A 133 -6.35 13.31 2.45
CA SER A 133 -4.99 12.83 2.15
C SER A 133 -4.21 12.40 3.40
N GLN A 134 -4.54 12.94 4.57
CA GLN A 134 -3.96 12.54 5.85
C GLN A 134 -4.34 11.10 6.24
N VAL A 135 -5.54 10.63 5.87
CA VAL A 135 -6.00 9.25 6.16
C VAL A 135 -5.36 8.25 5.19
N TRP A 136 -5.05 8.66 3.96
CA TRP A 136 -4.37 7.80 2.98
C TRP A 136 -2.93 7.47 3.38
N LYS A 137 -2.31 8.36 4.18
CA LYS A 137 -0.90 8.28 4.55
C LYS A 137 -0.64 7.04 5.41
N ASN A 138 0.34 6.26 4.98
CA ASN A 138 0.91 5.21 5.81
C ASN A 138 1.89 5.84 6.82
N ASN A 139 1.42 6.10 8.03
CA ASN A 139 2.21 6.79 9.05
C ASN A 139 3.43 5.99 9.51
N ILE A 140 3.41 4.66 9.38
CA ILE A 140 4.55 3.80 9.74
C ILE A 140 5.81 4.16 8.96
N ILE A 141 5.67 4.52 7.68
CA ILE A 141 6.81 4.85 6.81
C ILE A 141 7.02 6.34 6.62
N ALA A 142 5.98 7.15 6.86
CA ALA A 142 5.98 8.56 6.49
C ALA A 142 5.91 9.53 7.67
N SER A 143 5.86 9.02 8.91
CA SER A 143 5.89 9.83 10.12
C SER A 143 7.10 9.48 10.98
N SER A 144 7.66 10.49 11.64
CA SER A 144 8.76 10.34 12.59
C SER A 144 8.27 10.63 13.99
N TYR A 145 8.82 9.93 14.97
CA TYR A 145 8.54 10.16 16.39
C TYR A 145 9.80 9.90 17.21
N GLU A 146 9.89 10.50 18.38
CA GLU A 146 10.97 10.22 19.32
C GLU A 146 10.76 8.84 19.95
N PRO A 147 11.68 7.87 19.78
CA PRO A 147 11.48 6.51 20.26
C PRO A 147 11.51 6.41 21.79
N GLY A 148 12.07 7.39 22.51
CA GLY A 148 12.13 7.36 23.97
C GLY A 148 12.73 6.05 24.52
N SER A 149 12.09 5.46 25.53
CA SER A 149 12.65 4.29 26.22
C SER A 149 12.75 3.02 25.38
N ILE A 150 12.02 2.89 24.25
CA ILE A 150 12.16 1.70 23.39
C ILE A 150 13.52 1.64 22.67
N PHE A 151 14.30 2.74 22.69
CA PHE A 151 15.65 2.76 22.13
C PHE A 151 16.75 2.30 23.11
N LYS A 152 16.44 2.22 24.41
CA LYS A 152 17.42 1.83 25.46
C LYS A 152 18.13 0.50 25.20
N PRO A 153 17.46 -0.56 24.69
CA PRO A 153 18.15 -1.82 24.39
C PRO A 153 19.30 -1.65 23.40
N ILE A 154 19.21 -0.73 22.44
CA ILE A 154 20.27 -0.46 21.46
C ILE A 154 21.47 0.21 22.14
N VAL A 155 21.22 1.20 23.00
CA VAL A 155 22.27 1.86 23.79
C VAL A 155 22.94 0.88 24.75
N ALA A 156 22.16 0.04 25.41
CA ALA A 156 22.67 -1.00 26.30
C ALA A 156 23.52 -2.02 25.53
N ALA A 157 23.06 -2.49 24.37
CA ALA A 157 23.83 -3.40 23.52
C ALA A 157 25.18 -2.78 23.10
N ALA A 158 25.20 -1.49 22.74
CA ALA A 158 26.45 -0.79 22.41
C ALA A 158 27.42 -0.67 23.60
N ALA A 159 26.91 -0.47 24.82
CA ALA A 159 27.73 -0.44 26.03
C ALA A 159 28.33 -1.80 26.36
N LEU A 160 27.53 -2.88 26.25
CA LEU A 160 27.98 -4.25 26.43
C LEU A 160 29.01 -4.65 25.36
N ASP A 161 28.76 -4.34 24.10
CA ASP A 161 29.64 -4.63 22.96
C ASP A 161 31.02 -3.94 23.09
N ARG A 162 31.04 -2.72 23.64
CA ARG A 162 32.29 -1.99 23.94
C ARG A 162 32.94 -2.37 25.26
N GLY A 163 32.36 -3.31 26.02
CA GLY A 163 32.86 -3.69 27.35
C GLY A 163 32.82 -2.57 28.39
N LEU A 164 32.00 -1.53 28.18
CA LEU A 164 31.83 -0.41 29.11
C LEU A 164 30.92 -0.76 30.29
N ALA A 165 30.14 -1.84 30.16
CA ALA A 165 29.25 -2.38 31.18
C ALA A 165 29.12 -3.90 31.03
N ARG A 166 28.61 -4.56 32.06
CA ARG A 166 28.22 -5.98 32.08
C ARG A 166 26.74 -6.10 32.45
N PRO A 167 26.07 -7.21 32.10
CA PRO A 167 24.67 -7.40 32.49
C PRO A 167 24.42 -7.43 34.01
N GLN A 168 25.46 -7.60 34.82
CA GLN A 168 25.39 -7.66 36.29
C GLN A 168 25.80 -6.36 36.99
N ASP A 169 26.28 -5.35 36.25
CA ASP A 169 26.57 -4.02 36.82
C ASP A 169 25.25 -3.30 37.17
#